data_AF-A0A934WX25-F1
#
_entry.id   AF-A0A934WX25-F1
#
_cell.length_a   1.000
_cell.length_b   1.000
_cell.length_c   1.000
_cell.angle_alpha   90.00
_cell.angle_beta   90.00
_cell.angle_gamma   90.00
#
_symmetry.space_group_name_H-M   'P 1'
#
loop_
_entity.id
_entity.type
_entity.pdbx_description
1 polymer ?
#
loop_
_entity_poly.entity_id
_entity_poly.type
_entity_poly.pdbx_seq_one_letter_code
_entity_poly.pdbx_strand_id
1 'polypeptide(L)'
;MAEKGNPRIKNEKQYEALRDQGVSKKKAARIANTPNEEMSSGGEKYEERTKEELYNKAKEVGIEGRSKMKKEELIKALRKGK
;
A
#
# COMPACT_ATOMS: atom_id res chain seq x y z
N MET A 1 -29.58 15.73 20.84
CA MET A 1 -28.81 15.53 19.60
C MET A 1 -27.48 14.90 19.94
N ALA A 2 -27.22 13.65 19.55
CA ALA A 2 -25.94 13.01 19.81
C ALA A 2 -24.93 13.41 18.73
N GLU A 3 -24.03 14.33 19.05
CA GLU A 3 -22.83 14.63 18.28
C GLU A 3 -21.84 13.45 18.41
N LYS A 4 -22.19 12.30 17.85
CA LYS A 4 -21.29 11.13 17.81
C LYS A 4 -20.35 11.32 16.63
N GLY A 5 -19.18 11.85 16.98
CA GLY A 5 -18.10 12.29 16.10
C GLY A 5 -18.02 11.51 14.81
N ASN A 6 -17.93 12.25 13.71
CA ASN A 6 -17.58 11.73 12.40
C ASN A 6 -16.48 10.69 12.57
N PRO A 7 -16.71 9.39 12.28
CA PRO A 7 -15.61 8.46 12.22
C PRO A 7 -14.79 8.91 11.03
N ARG A 8 -13.76 9.73 11.28
CA ARG A 8 -12.80 10.16 10.26
C ARG A 8 -12.29 8.87 9.63
N ILE A 9 -12.73 8.63 8.39
CA ILE A 9 -12.36 7.46 7.63
C ILE A 9 -10.86 7.56 7.44
N LYS A 10 -10.11 6.66 8.08
CA LYS A 10 -8.64 6.73 8.07
C LYS A 10 -8.06 6.57 6.67
N ASN A 11 -8.69 5.74 5.83
CA ASN A 11 -8.32 5.52 4.45
C ASN A 11 -9.49 5.82 3.50
N GLU A 12 -9.66 7.10 3.13
CA GLU A 12 -10.75 7.57 2.27
C GLU A 12 -10.73 6.90 0.89
N LYS A 13 -9.54 6.70 0.30
CA LYS A 13 -9.37 6.02 -1.00
C LYS A 13 -9.83 4.57 -0.95
N GLN A 14 -9.51 3.86 0.12
CA GLN A 14 -9.99 2.48 0.33
C GLN A 14 -11.50 2.45 0.58
N TYR A 15 -12.04 3.43 1.30
CA TYR A 15 -13.48 3.55 1.49
C TYR A 15 -14.21 3.80 0.16
N GLU A 16 -13.74 4.71 -0.68
CA GLU A 16 -14.33 4.99 -1.98
C GLU A 16 -14.24 3.77 -2.91
N ALA A 17 -13.09 3.09 -2.95
CA ALA A 17 -12.96 1.85 -3.71
C ALA A 17 -13.95 0.77 -3.25
N LEU A 18 -14.14 0.62 -1.94
CA LEU A 18 -15.14 -0.31 -1.39
C LEU A 18 -16.57 0.15 -1.72
N ARG A 19 -16.85 1.45 -1.76
CA ARG A 19 -18.16 1.99 -2.13
C ARG A 19 -18.49 1.74 -3.61
N ASP A 20 -17.49 1.88 -4.48
CA ASP A 20 -17.59 1.58 -5.91
C ASP A 20 -17.86 0.09 -6.16
N GLN A 21 -17.23 -0.78 -5.36
CA GLN A 21 -17.47 -2.22 -5.34
C GLN A 21 -18.84 -2.64 -4.76
N GLY A 22 -19.71 -1.69 -4.41
CA GLY A 22 -21.04 -1.97 -3.85
C GLY A 22 -21.04 -2.33 -2.36
N VAL A 23 -19.92 -2.16 -1.65
CA VAL A 23 -19.86 -2.42 -0.20
C VAL A 23 -20.67 -1.37 0.56
N SER A 24 -21.46 -1.83 1.53
CA SER A 24 -22.28 -0.94 2.35
C SER A 24 -21.42 0.05 3.15
N LYS A 25 -21.89 1.30 3.27
CA LYS A 25 -21.21 2.42 3.96
C LYS A 25 -20.57 2.03 5.30
N LYS A 26 -21.30 1.29 6.14
CA LYS A 26 -20.82 0.86 7.47
C LYS A 26 -19.68 -0.17 7.40
N LYS A 27 -19.74 -1.09 6.43
CA LYS A 27 -18.70 -2.12 6.21
C LYS A 27 -17.46 -1.50 5.56
N ALA A 28 -17.64 -0.64 4.57
CA ALA A 28 -16.56 0.13 3.96
C ALA A 28 -15.84 1.01 4.99
N ALA A 29 -16.59 1.75 5.81
CA ALA A 29 -16.02 2.57 6.88
C ALA A 29 -15.28 1.73 7.93
N ARG A 30 -15.76 0.53 8.26
CA ARG A 30 -15.05 -0.37 9.19
C ARG A 30 -13.72 -0.82 8.59
N ILE A 31 -13.72 -1.29 7.33
CA ILE A 31 -12.51 -1.77 6.66
C ILE A 31 -11.49 -0.62 6.51
N ALA A 32 -11.94 0.56 6.07
CA ALA A 32 -11.11 1.74 5.91
C ALA A 32 -10.61 2.37 7.23
N ASN A 33 -11.24 2.05 8.36
CA ASN A 33 -10.81 2.47 9.70
C ASN A 33 -10.00 1.40 10.44
N THR A 34 -10.03 0.17 9.95
CA THR A 34 -9.20 -0.91 10.48
C THR A 34 -7.78 -0.67 9.96
N PRO A 35 -6.77 -0.63 10.82
CA PRO A 35 -5.38 -0.65 10.37
C PRO A 35 -5.14 -2.02 9.73
N ASN A 36 -5.39 -2.12 8.44
CA ASN A 36 -5.15 -3.33 7.69
C ASN A 36 -3.66 -3.33 7.32
N GLU A 37 -2.86 -4.10 8.05
CA GLU A 37 -1.41 -4.25 7.79
C GLU A 37 -1.11 -4.83 6.40
N GLU A 38 -2.11 -5.32 5.65
CA GLU A 38 -1.88 -6.13 4.45
C GLU A 38 -2.47 -5.58 3.14
N MET A 39 -3.25 -4.48 3.14
CA MET A 39 -3.95 -4.07 1.91
C MET A 39 -3.94 -2.55 1.73
N SER A 40 -2.86 -2.14 1.05
CA SER A 40 -2.62 -0.87 0.38
C SER A 40 -2.18 0.32 1.24
N SER A 41 -0.93 0.73 0.96
CA SER A 41 -0.32 2.06 1.18
C SER A 41 0.38 2.29 2.52
N GLY A 42 1.33 1.41 2.89
CA GLY A 42 2.27 1.64 4.01
C GLY A 42 3.75 1.50 3.65
N GLY A 43 4.06 1.32 2.37
CA GLY A 43 5.42 1.38 1.85
C GLY A 43 5.31 1.95 0.46
N GLU A 44 5.98 3.08 0.22
CA GLU A 44 6.08 3.77 -1.07
C GLU A 44 5.98 2.76 -2.21
N LYS A 45 4.98 2.89 -3.09
CA LYS A 45 4.73 1.90 -4.14
C LYS A 45 5.98 1.82 -5.01
N TYR A 46 6.79 0.80 -4.74
CA TYR A 46 7.88 0.41 -5.61
C TYR A 46 7.37 0.14 -7.03
N GLU A 47 6.09 -0.21 -7.17
CA GLU A 47 5.39 -0.37 -8.45
C GLU A 47 5.32 0.92 -9.28
N GLU A 48 5.24 2.08 -8.63
CA GLU A 48 5.20 3.40 -9.28
C GLU A 48 6.60 3.92 -9.64
N ARG A 49 7.65 3.36 -9.01
CA ARG A 49 9.05 3.73 -9.30
C ARG A 49 9.54 3.12 -10.61
N THR A 50 10.51 3.77 -11.23
CA THR A 50 11.17 3.20 -12.41
C THR A 50 12.05 2.02 -12.01
N LYS A 51 12.37 1.14 -12.98
CA LYS A 51 13.29 0.02 -12.74
C LYS A 51 14.65 0.52 -12.23
N GLU A 52 15.13 1.66 -12.74
CA GLU A 52 16.37 2.28 -12.28
C GLU A 52 16.30 2.71 -10.82
N GLU A 53 15.23 3.38 -10.41
CA GLU A 53 15.07 3.77 -9.00
C GLU A 53 15.01 2.56 -8.07
N LEU A 54 14.33 1.49 -8.50
CA LEU A 54 14.29 0.24 -7.76
C LEU A 54 15.65 -0.45 -7.70
N TYR A 55 16.41 -0.41 -8.79
CA TYR A 55 17.76 -0.95 -8.84
C TYR A 55 18.72 -0.19 -7.92
N ASN A 56 18.66 1.15 -7.96
CA ASN A 56 19.45 2.01 -7.07
C ASN A 56 19.08 1.76 -5.62
N LYS A 57 17.79 1.69 -5.30
CA LYS A 57 17.33 1.33 -3.96
C LYS A 57 17.86 -0.05 -3.55
N ALA A 58 17.72 -1.06 -4.40
CA ALA A 58 18.21 -2.41 -4.15
C ALA A 58 19.74 -2.45 -3.95
N LYS A 59 20.49 -1.55 -4.60
CA LYS A 59 21.92 -1.37 -4.37
C LYS A 59 22.21 -0.75 -3.01
N GLU A 60 21.48 0.28 -2.60
CA GLU A 60 21.61 0.89 -1.27
C GLU A 60 21.36 -0.13 -0.15
N VAL A 61 20.33 -0.97 -0.29
CA VAL A 61 19.99 -1.99 0.73
C VAL A 61 20.84 -3.26 0.63
N GLY A 62 21.76 -3.35 -0.35
CA GLY A 62 22.66 -4.49 -0.49
C GLY A 62 22.02 -5.76 -1.05
N ILE A 63 20.93 -5.66 -1.83
CA ILE A 63 20.28 -6.84 -2.45
C ILE A 63 21.22 -7.46 -3.49
N GLU A 64 21.58 -8.71 -3.28
CA GLU A 64 22.40 -9.51 -4.20
C GLU A 64 21.58 -9.99 -5.40
N GLY A 65 22.25 -10.17 -6.55
CA GLY A 65 21.56 -10.57 -7.78
C GLY A 65 20.65 -9.50 -8.39
N ARG A 66 20.54 -8.30 -7.79
CA ARG A 66 19.74 -7.16 -8.28
C ARG A 66 19.93 -6.83 -9.77
N SER A 67 21.15 -6.99 -10.31
CA SER A 67 21.45 -6.72 -11.72
C SER A 67 20.80 -7.71 -12.69
N LYS A 68 20.42 -8.89 -12.22
CA LYS A 68 19.67 -9.91 -12.98
C LYS A 68 18.16 -9.81 -12.77
N MET A 69 17.71 -9.03 -11.80
CA MET A 69 16.29 -8.91 -11.44
C MET A 69 15.53 -7.98 -12.40
N LYS A 70 14.28 -8.36 -12.70
CA LYS A 70 13.32 -7.49 -13.39
C LYS A 70 12.68 -6.51 -12.41
N LYS A 71 11.97 -5.50 -12.92
CA LYS A 71 11.29 -4.48 -12.11
C LYS A 71 10.48 -5.10 -10.96
N GLU A 72 9.66 -6.09 -11.28
CA GLU A 72 8.82 -6.80 -10.31
C GLU A 72 9.61 -7.58 -9.27
N GLU A 73 10.71 -8.21 -9.68
CA GLU A 73 11.62 -8.95 -8.78
C GLU A 73 12.34 -7.98 -7.83
N LEU A 74 12.76 -6.81 -8.32
CA LEU A 74 13.32 -5.75 -7.48
C LEU A 74 12.31 -5.24 -6.46
N ILE A 75 11.05 -5.03 -6.86
CA ILE A 75 9.95 -4.63 -5.97
C ILE A 75 9.74 -5.68 -4.87
N LYS A 76 9.67 -6.97 -5.24
CA LYS A 76 9.51 -8.06 -4.28
C LYS A 76 10.68 -8.17 -3.33
N ALA A 77 11.91 -8.09 -3.84
CA ALA A 77 13.12 -8.16 -3.03
C ALA A 77 13.19 -6.98 -2.05
N LEU A 78 12.87 -5.76 -2.49
CA LEU A 78 12.79 -4.57 -1.64
C LEU A 78 11.69 -4.66 -0.58
N ARG A 79 10.55 -5.30 -0.88
CA ARG A 79 9.48 -5.54 0.11
C ARG A 79 9.84 -6.62 1.13
N LYS A 80 10.58 -7.64 0.71
CA LYS A 80 10.96 -8.78 1.56
C LYS A 80 12.19 -8.50 2.43
N GLY A 81 13.08 -7.60 2.00
CA GLY A 81 14.27 -7.20 2.74
C GLY A 81 14.03 -6.10 3.80
N LYS A 82 12.78 -5.90 4.24
CA LYS A 82 12.40 -4.97 5.31
C LYS A 82 12.37 -5.69 6.65
#